data_AF-A0A328SLS4-F1
#
_entry.id   AF-A0A328SLS4-F1
#
_cell.length_a   1.000
_cell.length_b   1.000
_cell.length_c   1.000
_cell.angle_alpha   90.00
_cell.angle_beta   90.00
_cell.angle_gamma   90.00
#
_symmetry.space_group_name_H-M   'P 1'
#
loop_
_entity.id
_entity.type
_entity.pdbx_description
1 polymer ?
#
loop_
_entity_poly.entity_id
_entity_poly.type
_entity_poly.pdbx_seq_one_letter_code
_entity_poly.pdbx_strand_id
1 'polypeptide(L)'
;MMSEEKKLEKKFRKFINEENMNIIYKNKFSVKEYDKIRENIYKSGIMHLKLKQTDTTLEKVKKIASQYAQIVVDNDTDLQGYYIHNKLYINDSLPEALQITTIIHELVHQIYAELFEQIIKQSLNIHDEYIIQSFIMFMLNNSIENRAATEYISYIIEGRFTPPEYQNFIPFLQLLMQLQIDVEHSKQYFIYGHELSHDIQDILDKIITEDLKEDIRQQFIKDDIEKYNQQLKFDYSDERFSPEEKLEIMNEMVLFIFDYFLNGDGRIDELIENYDIITNKKKLTPT
;
A
#
# COMPACT_ATOMS: atom_id res chain seq x y z
N MET A 1 26.24 -26.95 11.30
CA MET A 1 25.17 -26.35 10.46
C MET A 1 24.80 -25.01 11.07
N MET A 2 24.70 -23.95 10.27
CA MET A 2 24.24 -22.63 10.74
C MET A 2 22.71 -22.65 10.91
N SER A 3 22.18 -22.12 12.02
CA SER A 3 20.73 -22.01 12.24
C SER A 3 20.07 -21.17 11.14
N GLU A 4 18.78 -21.40 10.88
CA GLU A 4 18.02 -20.66 9.84
C GLU A 4 18.02 -19.16 10.09
N GLU A 5 17.85 -18.76 11.34
CA GLU A 5 17.92 -17.37 11.79
C GLU A 5 19.25 -16.70 11.43
N LYS A 6 20.39 -17.36 11.69
CA LYS A 6 21.72 -16.85 11.29
C LYS A 6 21.91 -16.77 9.77
N LYS A 7 21.23 -17.64 8.99
CA LYS A 7 21.24 -17.53 7.53
C LYS A 7 20.43 -16.33 7.07
N LEU A 8 19.29 -16.08 7.71
CA LEU A 8 18.41 -14.96 7.40
C LEU A 8 19.04 -13.62 7.78
N GLU A 9 19.62 -13.52 8.97
CA GLU A 9 20.41 -12.36 9.40
C GLU A 9 21.51 -12.04 8.39
N LYS A 10 22.24 -13.07 7.91
CA LYS A 10 23.27 -12.88 6.87
C LYS A 10 22.69 -12.39 5.54
N LYS A 11 21.46 -12.78 5.17
CA LYS A 11 20.79 -12.24 3.97
C LYS A 11 20.45 -10.76 4.17
N PHE A 12 19.85 -10.40 5.31
CA PHE A 12 19.53 -9.01 5.62
C PHE A 12 20.78 -8.13 5.67
N ARG A 13 21.89 -8.57 6.29
CA ARG A 13 23.16 -7.83 6.27
C ARG A 13 23.82 -7.74 4.89
N LYS A 14 23.49 -8.64 3.97
CA LYS A 14 23.89 -8.51 2.56
C LYS A 14 23.01 -7.54 1.80
N PHE A 15 21.76 -7.37 2.20
CA PHE A 15 20.84 -6.41 1.62
C PHE A 15 21.10 -5.00 2.17
N ILE A 16 21.23 -4.87 3.49
CA ILE A 16 21.52 -3.63 4.22
C ILE A 16 23.02 -3.55 4.45
N ASN A 17 23.69 -2.85 3.56
CA ASN A 17 25.12 -2.56 3.65
C ASN A 17 25.41 -1.20 3.01
N GLU A 18 26.59 -0.65 3.31
CA GLU A 18 27.02 0.66 2.80
C GLU A 18 27.09 0.71 1.27
N GLU A 19 27.45 -0.38 0.59
CA GLU A 19 27.53 -0.43 -0.88
C GLU A 19 26.15 -0.22 -1.50
N ASN A 20 25.13 -0.94 -1.04
CA ASN A 20 23.75 -0.82 -1.52
C ASN A 20 23.16 0.56 -1.19
N MET A 21 23.39 1.08 0.02
CA MET A 21 22.97 2.44 0.37
C MET A 21 23.61 3.49 -0.56
N ASN A 22 24.91 3.35 -0.86
CA ASN A 22 25.62 4.23 -1.78
C ASN A 22 25.11 4.12 -3.23
N ILE A 23 24.69 2.93 -3.67
CA ILE A 23 24.07 2.75 -4.99
C ILE A 23 22.77 3.55 -5.07
N ILE A 24 21.89 3.42 -4.07
CA ILE A 24 20.60 4.15 -4.00
C ILE A 24 20.84 5.66 -3.95
N TYR A 25 21.82 6.11 -3.15
CA TYR A 25 22.15 7.53 -3.02
C TYR A 25 22.65 8.14 -4.33
N LYS A 26 23.51 7.43 -5.08
CA LYS A 26 24.09 7.92 -6.34
C LYS A 26 23.16 7.81 -7.53
N ASN A 27 22.36 6.74 -7.57
CA ASN A 27 21.45 6.44 -8.66
C ASN A 27 20.02 6.84 -8.29
N LYS A 28 19.81 8.15 -8.06
CA LYS A 28 18.46 8.69 -7.82
C LYS A 28 17.53 8.31 -8.97
N PHE A 29 16.36 7.81 -8.63
CA PHE A 29 15.37 7.38 -9.61
C PHE A 29 14.81 8.56 -10.40
N SER A 30 14.82 8.48 -11.74
CA SER A 30 14.26 9.52 -12.58
C SER A 30 12.75 9.38 -12.76
N VAL A 31 12.05 10.48 -13.08
CA VAL A 31 10.61 10.49 -13.41
C VAL A 31 10.29 9.48 -14.51
N LYS A 32 11.13 9.38 -15.53
CA LYS A 32 10.94 8.44 -16.65
C LYS A 32 11.01 6.98 -16.22
N GLU A 33 11.93 6.64 -15.31
CA GLU A 33 12.02 5.29 -14.78
C GLU A 33 10.82 4.97 -13.90
N TYR A 34 10.34 5.96 -13.12
CA TYR A 34 9.15 5.82 -12.29
C TYR A 34 7.88 5.58 -13.12
N ASP A 35 7.68 6.34 -14.19
CA ASP A 35 6.58 6.12 -15.12
C ASP A 35 6.63 4.72 -15.75
N LYS A 36 7.83 4.21 -16.03
CA LYS A 36 8.00 2.84 -16.52
C LYS A 36 7.63 1.81 -15.46
N ILE A 37 7.93 2.03 -14.18
CA ILE A 37 7.47 1.19 -13.08
C ILE A 37 5.94 1.19 -13.03
N ARG A 38 5.28 2.36 -13.00
CA ARG A 38 3.81 2.46 -12.96
C ARG A 38 3.17 1.71 -14.12
N GLU A 39 3.70 1.89 -15.32
CA GLU A 39 3.19 1.20 -16.52
C GLU A 39 3.43 -0.32 -16.47
N ASN A 40 4.53 -0.79 -15.89
CA ASN A 40 4.77 -2.22 -15.69
C ASN A 40 3.79 -2.84 -14.68
N ILE A 41 3.50 -2.14 -13.57
CA ILE A 41 2.51 -2.55 -12.57
C ILE A 41 1.10 -2.61 -13.19
N TYR A 42 0.74 -1.63 -14.02
CA TYR A 42 -0.50 -1.70 -14.79
C TYR A 42 -0.52 -2.93 -15.71
N LYS A 43 0.54 -3.14 -16.51
CA LYS A 43 0.62 -4.25 -17.47
C LYS A 43 0.56 -5.62 -16.80
N SER A 44 1.24 -5.81 -15.67
CA SER A 44 1.16 -7.07 -14.92
C SER A 44 -0.27 -7.32 -14.45
N GLY A 45 -0.96 -6.29 -13.95
CA GLY A 45 -2.34 -6.36 -13.52
C GLY A 45 -3.35 -6.72 -14.61
N ILE A 46 -3.09 -6.39 -15.87
CA ILE A 46 -4.01 -6.72 -16.98
C ILE A 46 -3.61 -7.97 -17.77
N MET A 47 -2.39 -8.49 -17.60
CA MET A 47 -1.83 -9.54 -18.47
C MET A 47 -2.67 -10.82 -18.51
N HIS A 48 -3.31 -11.15 -17.39
CA HIS A 48 -4.13 -12.36 -17.24
C HIS A 48 -5.57 -12.07 -16.82
N LEU A 49 -5.95 -10.79 -16.74
CA LEU A 49 -7.28 -10.38 -16.31
C LEU A 49 -8.33 -10.79 -17.34
N LYS A 50 -9.35 -11.52 -16.87
CA LYS A 50 -10.49 -11.94 -17.68
C LYS A 50 -11.79 -11.71 -16.92
N LEU A 51 -12.45 -10.61 -17.25
CA LEU A 51 -13.78 -10.28 -16.74
C LEU A 51 -14.84 -10.84 -17.69
N LYS A 52 -15.84 -11.51 -17.14
CA LYS A 52 -17.00 -12.03 -17.87
C LYS A 52 -18.20 -11.13 -17.60
N GLN A 53 -19.10 -11.04 -18.56
CA GLN A 53 -20.35 -10.30 -18.39
C GLN A 53 -21.26 -10.90 -17.30
N THR A 54 -21.13 -12.20 -17.03
CA THR A 54 -21.88 -12.90 -15.99
C THR A 54 -21.31 -12.71 -14.58
N ASP A 55 -20.11 -12.12 -14.46
CA ASP A 55 -19.50 -11.91 -13.15
C ASP A 55 -20.28 -10.83 -12.39
N THR A 56 -20.50 -11.04 -11.09
CA THR A 56 -21.04 -9.99 -10.21
C THR A 56 -20.02 -8.84 -10.06
N THR A 57 -20.48 -7.68 -9.58
CA THR A 57 -19.59 -6.54 -9.28
C THR A 57 -18.45 -6.94 -8.35
N LEU A 58 -18.76 -7.64 -7.25
CA LEU A 58 -17.76 -8.13 -6.31
C LEU A 58 -16.78 -9.12 -6.96
N GLU A 59 -17.26 -10.03 -7.82
CA GLU A 59 -16.39 -10.97 -8.54
C GLU A 59 -15.42 -10.25 -9.49
N LYS A 60 -15.88 -9.20 -10.20
CA LYS A 60 -15.01 -8.40 -11.07
C LYS A 60 -13.90 -7.73 -10.25
N VAL A 61 -14.26 -7.10 -9.12
CA VAL A 61 -13.30 -6.45 -8.21
C VAL A 61 -12.33 -7.47 -7.61
N LYS A 62 -12.81 -8.62 -7.13
CA LYS A 62 -11.96 -9.73 -6.65
C LYS A 62 -10.98 -10.20 -7.73
N LYS A 63 -11.43 -10.35 -8.98
CA LYS A 63 -10.57 -10.77 -10.10
C LYS A 63 -9.49 -9.75 -10.44
N ILE A 64 -9.81 -8.46 -10.37
CA ILE A 64 -8.84 -7.36 -10.56
C ILE A 64 -7.79 -7.40 -9.45
N ALA A 65 -8.20 -7.40 -8.19
CA ALA A 65 -7.29 -7.45 -7.05
C ALA A 65 -6.42 -8.71 -7.03
N SER A 66 -6.99 -9.85 -7.45
CA SER A 66 -6.27 -11.14 -7.57
C SER A 66 -5.14 -11.14 -8.61
N GLN A 67 -5.03 -10.11 -9.45
CA GLN A 67 -3.86 -9.95 -10.34
C GLN A 67 -2.63 -9.40 -9.61
N TYR A 68 -2.83 -8.79 -8.45
CA TYR A 68 -1.79 -8.13 -7.65
C TYR A 68 -1.51 -8.86 -6.34
N ALA A 69 -2.55 -9.37 -5.69
CA ALA A 69 -2.44 -10.03 -4.38
C ALA A 69 -3.46 -11.15 -4.22
N GLN A 70 -3.13 -12.16 -3.42
CA GLN A 70 -4.06 -13.20 -3.01
C GLN A 70 -5.13 -12.64 -2.09
N ILE A 71 -6.40 -12.91 -2.38
CA ILE A 71 -7.49 -12.60 -1.45
C ILE A 71 -7.65 -13.76 -0.46
N VAL A 72 -7.65 -13.44 0.83
CA VAL A 72 -7.80 -14.39 1.94
C VAL A 72 -9.03 -14.00 2.73
N VAL A 73 -9.95 -14.94 2.96
CA VAL A 73 -11.09 -14.70 3.85
C VAL A 73 -10.64 -14.90 5.29
N ASP A 74 -10.87 -13.87 6.11
CA ASP A 74 -10.66 -13.94 7.56
C ASP A 74 -11.84 -13.28 8.29
N ASN A 75 -12.75 -14.13 8.76
CA ASN A 75 -13.95 -13.74 9.50
C ASN A 75 -13.74 -13.84 11.02
N ASP A 76 -12.55 -14.22 11.48
CA ASP A 76 -12.24 -14.41 12.90
C ASP A 76 -11.72 -13.10 13.55
N THR A 77 -11.71 -11.99 12.80
CA THR A 77 -11.28 -10.67 13.27
C THR A 77 -12.43 -9.66 13.26
N ASP A 78 -12.34 -8.64 14.11
CA ASP A 78 -13.28 -7.52 14.13
C ASP A 78 -12.99 -6.49 13.01
N LEU A 79 -11.96 -6.72 12.20
CA LEU A 79 -11.57 -5.85 11.09
C LEU A 79 -12.42 -6.15 9.84
N GLN A 80 -12.67 -5.13 9.02
CA GLN A 80 -13.31 -5.32 7.72
C GLN A 80 -12.34 -5.99 6.73
N GLY A 81 -11.07 -5.62 6.81
CA GLY A 81 -9.96 -6.22 6.10
C GLY A 81 -8.63 -5.64 6.57
N TYR A 82 -7.55 -6.22 6.06
CA TYR A 82 -6.19 -5.72 6.28
C TYR A 82 -5.23 -6.32 5.24
N TYR A 83 -4.12 -5.63 4.99
CA TYR A 83 -3.09 -6.03 4.04
C TYR A 83 -1.85 -6.58 4.76
N ILE A 84 -1.33 -7.72 4.27
CA ILE A 84 0.01 -8.21 4.60
C ILE A 84 0.59 -8.85 3.34
N HIS A 85 1.67 -8.26 2.78
CA HIS A 85 2.48 -8.79 1.68
C HIS A 85 1.77 -9.76 0.71
N ASN A 86 1.39 -9.26 -0.47
CA ASN A 86 0.71 -10.03 -1.50
C ASN A 86 -0.58 -10.74 -1.01
N LYS A 87 -1.14 -10.35 0.15
CA LYS A 87 -2.40 -10.88 0.66
C LYS A 87 -3.32 -9.77 1.13
N LEU A 88 -4.55 -9.78 0.62
CA LEU A 88 -5.64 -8.91 1.05
C LEU A 88 -6.59 -9.77 1.90
N TYR A 89 -6.62 -9.53 3.20
CA TYR A 89 -7.54 -10.20 4.10
C TYR A 89 -8.87 -9.46 4.09
N ILE A 90 -9.97 -10.19 3.93
CA ILE A 90 -11.31 -9.63 3.86
C ILE A 90 -12.26 -10.40 4.76
N ASN A 91 -13.19 -9.68 5.38
CA ASN A 91 -14.32 -10.28 6.07
C ASN A 91 -15.47 -10.48 5.06
N ASP A 92 -15.74 -11.71 4.66
CA ASP A 92 -16.75 -12.03 3.64
C ASP A 92 -18.18 -12.11 4.19
N SER A 93 -18.35 -11.94 5.50
CA SER A 93 -19.66 -11.82 6.15
C SER A 93 -20.30 -10.43 6.00
N LEU A 94 -19.51 -9.43 5.56
CA LEU A 94 -19.98 -8.07 5.30
C LEU A 94 -20.79 -7.98 4.00
N PRO A 95 -21.67 -6.97 3.85
CA PRO A 95 -22.29 -6.64 2.57
C PRO A 95 -21.27 -6.51 1.42
N GLU A 96 -21.67 -6.88 0.21
CA GLU A 96 -20.76 -6.92 -0.95
C GLU A 96 -20.17 -5.54 -1.25
N ALA A 97 -20.93 -4.46 -1.06
CA ALA A 97 -20.48 -3.09 -1.20
C ALA A 97 -19.30 -2.76 -0.26
N LEU A 98 -19.36 -3.19 1.00
CA LEU A 98 -18.26 -3.00 1.96
C LEU A 98 -17.06 -3.89 1.61
N GLN A 99 -17.30 -5.13 1.18
CA GLN A 99 -16.20 -5.98 0.68
C GLN A 99 -15.50 -5.35 -0.53
N ILE A 100 -16.24 -4.73 -1.45
CA ILE A 100 -15.68 -4.05 -2.62
C ILE A 100 -14.74 -2.93 -2.17
N THR A 101 -15.17 -2.05 -1.27
CA THR A 101 -14.33 -0.92 -0.82
C THR A 101 -13.13 -1.40 -0.05
N THR A 102 -13.30 -2.37 0.86
CA THR A 102 -12.18 -2.99 1.57
C THR A 102 -11.15 -3.60 0.60
N ILE A 103 -11.59 -4.34 -0.43
CA ILE A 103 -10.66 -4.91 -1.43
C ILE A 103 -9.90 -3.81 -2.15
N ILE A 104 -10.57 -2.70 -2.52
CA ILE A 104 -9.93 -1.57 -3.18
C ILE A 104 -8.93 -0.89 -2.23
N HIS A 105 -9.28 -0.67 -0.97
CA HIS A 105 -8.41 -0.10 0.07
C HIS A 105 -7.15 -0.93 0.27
N GLU A 106 -7.28 -2.24 0.50
CA GLU A 106 -6.13 -3.12 0.71
C GLU A 106 -5.29 -3.30 -0.58
N LEU A 107 -5.92 -3.25 -1.75
CA LEU A 107 -5.20 -3.28 -3.03
C LEU A 107 -4.31 -2.03 -3.20
N VAL A 108 -4.72 -0.88 -2.68
CA VAL A 108 -3.91 0.35 -2.73
C VAL A 108 -2.64 0.18 -1.91
N HIS A 109 -2.73 -0.41 -0.72
CA HIS A 109 -1.55 -0.76 0.09
C HIS A 109 -0.59 -1.70 -0.67
N GLN A 110 -1.12 -2.73 -1.33
CA GLN A 110 -0.31 -3.62 -2.17
C GLN A 110 0.39 -2.86 -3.30
N ILE A 111 -0.34 -2.05 -4.08
CA ILE A 111 0.25 -1.30 -5.20
C ILE A 111 1.31 -0.32 -4.69
N TYR A 112 1.06 0.33 -3.54
CA TYR A 112 2.03 1.24 -2.95
C TYR A 112 3.33 0.53 -2.53
N ALA A 113 3.21 -0.65 -1.90
CA ALA A 113 4.38 -1.48 -1.58
C ALA A 113 5.11 -1.95 -2.85
N GLU A 114 4.38 -2.34 -3.90
CA GLU A 114 4.94 -2.78 -5.18
C GLU A 114 5.76 -1.66 -5.85
N LEU A 115 5.34 -0.39 -5.76
CA LEU A 115 6.12 0.74 -6.28
C LEU A 115 7.53 0.77 -5.68
N PHE A 116 7.64 0.64 -4.35
CA PHE A 116 8.93 0.60 -3.69
C PHE A 116 9.71 -0.68 -3.98
N GLU A 117 9.04 -1.82 -4.08
CA GLU A 117 9.70 -3.08 -4.44
C GLU A 117 10.37 -2.97 -5.81
N GLN A 118 9.65 -2.44 -6.80
CA GLN A 118 10.19 -2.27 -8.15
C GLN A 118 11.35 -1.26 -8.17
N ILE A 119 11.28 -0.18 -7.38
CA ILE A 119 12.40 0.78 -7.23
C ILE A 119 13.62 0.06 -6.67
N ILE A 120 13.48 -0.68 -5.57
CA ILE A 120 14.60 -1.38 -4.91
C ILE A 120 15.18 -2.47 -5.82
N LYS A 121 14.34 -3.28 -6.46
CA LYS A 121 14.75 -4.33 -7.40
C LYS A 121 15.56 -3.74 -8.56
N GLN A 122 15.10 -2.63 -9.14
CA GLN A 122 15.79 -1.99 -10.27
C GLN A 122 17.10 -1.33 -9.84
N SER A 123 17.12 -0.64 -8.69
CA SER A 123 18.31 0.06 -8.20
C SER A 123 19.43 -0.88 -7.77
N LEU A 124 19.09 -1.98 -7.07
CA LEU A 124 20.08 -2.89 -6.49
C LEU A 124 20.31 -4.17 -7.30
N ASN A 125 19.46 -4.46 -8.29
CA ASN A 125 19.43 -5.75 -8.99
C ASN A 125 19.35 -6.96 -8.04
N ILE A 126 18.58 -6.80 -6.95
CA ILE A 126 18.30 -7.84 -5.96
C ILE A 126 16.88 -8.33 -6.19
N HIS A 127 16.67 -9.65 -6.16
CA HIS A 127 15.39 -10.29 -6.48
C HIS A 127 14.86 -11.18 -5.34
N ASP A 128 15.42 -11.07 -4.12
CA ASP A 128 14.89 -11.77 -2.94
C ASP A 128 13.68 -11.00 -2.40
N GLU A 129 12.50 -11.29 -2.97
CA GLU A 129 11.22 -10.62 -2.71
C GLU A 129 10.90 -10.50 -1.22
N TYR A 130 11.03 -11.58 -0.45
CA TYR A 130 10.72 -11.55 0.99
C TYR A 130 11.65 -10.62 1.79
N ILE A 131 12.93 -10.53 1.42
CA ILE A 131 13.87 -9.59 2.07
C ILE A 131 13.47 -8.14 1.78
N ILE A 132 13.16 -7.85 0.52
CA ILE A 132 12.74 -6.51 0.09
C ILE A 132 11.41 -6.12 0.73
N GLN A 133 10.44 -7.03 0.75
CA GLN A 133 9.11 -6.80 1.32
C GLN A 133 9.15 -6.66 2.84
N SER A 134 10.02 -7.38 3.54
CA SER A 134 10.25 -7.17 4.99
C SER A 134 10.78 -5.76 5.29
N PHE A 135 11.70 -5.28 4.43
CA PHE A 135 12.25 -3.93 4.51
C PHE A 135 11.20 -2.86 4.20
N ILE A 136 10.39 -3.04 3.14
CA ILE A 136 9.31 -2.10 2.78
C ILE A 136 8.25 -2.05 3.87
N MET A 137 7.85 -3.22 4.41
CA MET A 137 6.91 -3.28 5.52
C MET A 137 7.42 -2.51 6.74
N PHE A 138 8.73 -2.61 7.05
CA PHE A 138 9.33 -1.81 8.11
C PHE A 138 9.30 -0.31 7.76
N MET A 139 9.75 0.06 6.56
CA MET A 139 9.81 1.44 6.08
C MET A 139 8.46 2.14 6.15
N LEU A 140 7.37 1.50 5.70
CA LEU A 140 6.04 2.10 5.68
C LEU A 140 5.41 2.20 7.07
N ASN A 141 5.96 1.51 8.08
CA ASN A 141 5.47 1.51 9.46
C ASN A 141 6.48 2.09 10.48
N ASN A 142 7.61 2.63 10.02
CA ASN A 142 8.70 3.05 10.92
C ASN A 142 8.37 4.32 11.71
N SER A 143 7.42 5.12 11.22
CA SER A 143 6.91 6.32 11.89
C SER A 143 5.38 6.34 11.84
N ILE A 144 4.78 7.01 12.82
CA ILE A 144 3.33 7.17 12.89
C ILE A 144 2.81 8.01 11.73
N GLU A 145 3.60 8.96 11.23
CA GLU A 145 3.26 9.80 10.09
C GLU A 145 3.25 9.01 8.79
N ASN A 146 4.21 8.10 8.59
CA ASN A 146 4.22 7.19 7.44
C ASN A 146 3.00 6.26 7.48
N ARG A 147 2.70 5.68 8.64
CA ARG A 147 1.51 4.84 8.83
C ARG A 147 0.21 5.61 8.57
N ALA A 148 0.13 6.87 9.01
CA ALA A 148 -1.03 7.71 8.74
C ALA A 148 -1.14 8.07 7.25
N ALA A 149 -0.02 8.35 6.58
CA ALA A 149 0.02 8.67 5.17
C ALA A 149 -0.32 7.47 4.28
N THR A 150 0.13 6.25 4.62
CA THR A 150 -0.23 5.03 3.90
C THR A 150 -1.73 4.80 3.93
N GLU A 151 -2.35 4.93 5.11
CA GLU A 151 -3.81 4.81 5.26
C GLU A 151 -4.54 5.95 4.53
N TYR A 152 -4.03 7.18 4.60
CA TYR A 152 -4.60 8.31 3.87
C TYR A 152 -4.65 8.05 2.35
N ILE A 153 -3.58 7.51 1.77
CA ILE A 153 -3.54 7.14 0.35
C ILE A 153 -4.70 6.18 0.03
N SER A 154 -4.85 5.13 0.82
CA SER A 154 -5.88 4.11 0.63
C SER A 154 -7.30 4.67 0.78
N TYR A 155 -7.58 5.49 1.80
CA TYR A 155 -8.89 6.14 1.96
C TYR A 155 -9.25 7.10 0.82
N ILE A 156 -8.26 7.87 0.33
CA ILE A 156 -8.50 8.79 -0.80
C ILE A 156 -8.86 8.01 -2.06
N ILE A 157 -8.16 6.90 -2.34
CA ILE A 157 -8.48 6.04 -3.48
C ILE A 157 -9.81 5.34 -3.29
N GLU A 158 -10.07 4.72 -2.13
CA GLU A 158 -11.33 4.06 -1.80
C GLU A 158 -12.50 5.03 -2.03
N GLY A 159 -12.38 6.27 -1.53
CA GLY A 159 -13.37 7.31 -1.72
C GLY A 159 -13.67 7.62 -3.20
N ARG A 160 -12.68 7.54 -4.10
CA ARG A 160 -12.88 7.77 -5.54
C ARG A 160 -13.71 6.68 -6.22
N PHE A 161 -13.71 5.46 -5.68
CA PHE A 161 -14.51 4.34 -6.17
C PHE A 161 -15.80 4.11 -5.37
N THR A 162 -15.99 4.87 -4.29
CA THR A 162 -17.20 4.86 -3.46
C THR A 162 -18.10 6.03 -3.86
N PRO A 163 -19.42 5.83 -4.05
CA PRO A 163 -20.29 6.94 -4.39
C PRO A 163 -20.29 8.01 -3.29
N PRO A 164 -20.30 9.32 -3.62
CA PRO A 164 -20.05 10.39 -2.66
C PRO A 164 -20.93 10.37 -1.40
N GLU A 165 -22.19 9.95 -1.52
CA GLU A 165 -23.10 9.87 -0.38
C GLU A 165 -22.76 8.76 0.64
N TYR A 166 -21.98 7.75 0.24
CA TYR A 166 -21.57 6.63 1.09
C TYR A 166 -20.13 6.76 1.62
N GLN A 167 -19.36 7.77 1.18
CA GLN A 167 -17.99 7.98 1.64
C GLN A 167 -17.93 8.17 3.17
N ASN A 168 -17.10 7.36 3.83
CA ASN A 168 -16.94 7.33 5.27
C ASN A 168 -15.45 7.39 5.65
N PHE A 169 -15.03 8.52 6.20
CA PHE A 169 -13.66 8.76 6.65
C PHE A 169 -13.51 8.69 8.18
N ILE A 170 -14.56 8.29 8.92
CA ILE A 170 -14.52 8.16 10.39
C ILE A 170 -13.36 7.27 10.84
N PRO A 171 -13.13 6.07 10.26
CA PRO A 171 -12.07 5.20 10.75
C PRO A 171 -10.68 5.82 10.54
N PHE A 172 -10.47 6.55 9.45
CA PHE A 172 -9.25 7.32 9.22
C PHE A 172 -9.05 8.43 10.26
N LEU A 173 -10.10 9.21 10.54
CA LEU A 173 -10.03 10.26 11.57
C LEU A 173 -9.76 9.69 12.97
N GLN A 174 -10.34 8.53 13.28
CA GLN A 174 -10.07 7.81 14.52
C GLN A 174 -8.61 7.34 14.60
N LEU A 175 -8.03 6.84 13.50
CA LEU A 175 -6.62 6.49 13.43
C LEU A 175 -5.73 7.71 13.72
N LEU A 176 -6.00 8.87 13.09
CA LEU A 176 -5.24 10.10 13.36
C LEU A 176 -5.29 10.48 14.85
N MET A 177 -6.46 10.37 15.48
CA MET A 177 -6.63 10.63 16.91
C MET A 177 -5.87 9.62 17.78
N GLN A 178 -5.93 8.33 17.46
CA GLN A 178 -5.24 7.26 18.19
C GLN A 178 -3.72 7.41 18.12
N LEU A 179 -3.20 7.74 16.94
CA LEU A 179 -1.78 7.99 16.70
C LEU A 179 -1.33 9.37 17.21
N GLN A 180 -2.26 10.23 17.65
CA GLN A 180 -1.98 11.61 18.09
C GLN A 180 -1.26 12.44 17.02
N ILE A 181 -1.66 12.26 15.76
CA ILE A 181 -1.06 12.96 14.62
C ILE A 181 -1.41 14.45 14.69
N ASP A 182 -0.37 15.28 14.74
CA ASP A 182 -0.49 16.70 14.47
C ASP A 182 -0.46 16.90 12.94
N VAL A 183 -1.65 17.15 12.38
CA VAL A 183 -1.89 17.26 10.94
C VAL A 183 -1.13 18.44 10.31
N GLU A 184 -0.86 19.50 11.06
CA GLU A 184 -0.10 20.66 10.56
C GLU A 184 1.39 20.37 10.54
N HIS A 185 1.92 19.75 11.60
CA HIS A 185 3.32 19.33 11.62
C HIS A 185 3.60 18.18 10.63
N SER A 186 2.60 17.34 10.36
CA SER A 186 2.71 16.17 9.46
C SER A 186 2.29 16.48 8.02
N LYS A 187 2.01 17.75 7.71
CA LYS A 187 1.49 18.22 6.41
C LYS A 187 2.21 17.62 5.19
N GLN A 188 3.55 17.58 5.22
CA GLN A 188 4.34 17.08 4.09
C GLN A 188 4.02 15.63 3.75
N TYR A 189 3.75 14.78 4.75
CA TYR A 189 3.37 13.37 4.54
C TYR A 189 2.02 13.25 3.83
N PHE A 190 1.06 14.12 4.14
CA PHE A 190 -0.25 14.12 3.49
C PHE A 190 -0.22 14.72 2.09
N ILE A 191 0.60 15.75 1.83
CA ILE A 191 0.83 16.25 0.46
C ILE A 191 1.47 15.15 -0.40
N TYR A 192 2.52 14.51 0.13
CA TYR A 192 3.18 13.39 -0.53
C TYR A 192 2.21 12.22 -0.80
N GLY A 193 1.44 11.82 0.22
CA GLY A 193 0.40 10.79 0.07
C GLY A 193 -0.66 11.17 -0.97
N HIS A 194 -1.04 12.44 -1.04
CA HIS A 194 -1.98 12.90 -2.06
C HIS A 194 -1.42 12.75 -3.48
N GLU A 195 -0.15 13.09 -3.73
CA GLU A 195 0.48 12.86 -5.03
C GLU A 195 0.57 11.37 -5.38
N LEU A 196 0.96 10.54 -4.41
CA LEU A 196 1.00 9.08 -4.58
C LEU A 196 -0.39 8.50 -4.89
N SER A 197 -1.44 9.06 -4.28
CA SER A 197 -2.82 8.66 -4.62
C SER A 197 -3.17 8.93 -6.07
N HIS A 198 -2.62 9.97 -6.70
CA HIS A 198 -2.87 10.22 -8.13
C HIS A 198 -2.19 9.16 -9.00
N ASP A 199 -0.96 8.77 -8.66
CA ASP A 199 -0.25 7.71 -9.38
C ASP A 199 -0.97 6.35 -9.32
N ILE A 200 -1.47 5.99 -8.14
CA ILE A 200 -2.20 4.74 -7.94
C ILE A 200 -3.57 4.82 -8.63
N GLN A 201 -4.23 5.97 -8.58
CA GLN A 201 -5.47 6.19 -9.32
C GLN A 201 -5.25 6.02 -10.83
N ASP A 202 -4.18 6.59 -11.41
CA ASP A 202 -3.87 6.45 -12.84
C ASP A 202 -3.75 4.97 -13.28
N ILE A 203 -3.27 4.11 -12.38
CA ILE A 203 -3.19 2.66 -12.61
C ILE A 203 -4.60 2.04 -12.54
N LEU A 204 -5.35 2.33 -11.49
CA LEU A 204 -6.65 1.72 -11.23
C LEU A 204 -7.74 2.20 -12.18
N ASP A 205 -7.78 3.47 -12.57
CA ASP A 205 -8.78 4.02 -13.51
C ASP A 205 -8.68 3.38 -14.91
N LYS A 206 -7.51 2.86 -15.29
CA LYS A 206 -7.35 2.08 -16.54
C LYS A 206 -7.99 0.69 -16.46
N ILE A 207 -8.26 0.18 -15.25
CA ILE A 207 -8.72 -1.20 -15.00
C ILE A 207 -10.19 -1.20 -14.52
N ILE A 208 -10.51 -0.32 -13.58
CA ILE A 208 -11.86 -0.09 -13.04
C ILE A 208 -12.53 0.98 -13.89
N THR A 209 -13.14 0.54 -14.98
CA THR A 209 -13.81 1.40 -15.96
C THR A 209 -15.05 2.10 -15.37
N GLU A 210 -15.52 3.15 -16.04
CA GLU A 210 -16.77 3.85 -15.66
C GLU A 210 -17.98 2.90 -15.54
N ASP A 211 -18.08 1.89 -16.41
CA ASP A 211 -19.13 0.87 -16.30
C ASP A 211 -19.03 0.09 -14.99
N LEU A 212 -17.80 -0.28 -14.57
CA LEU A 212 -17.60 -0.97 -13.29
C LEU A 212 -17.84 -0.03 -12.11
N LYS A 213 -17.49 1.26 -12.21
CA LYS A 213 -17.82 2.26 -11.17
C LYS A 213 -19.33 2.40 -10.99
N GLU A 214 -20.08 2.38 -12.08
CA GLU A 214 -21.54 2.39 -12.02
C GLU A 214 -22.11 1.09 -11.42
N ASP A 215 -21.56 -0.08 -11.80
CA ASP A 215 -21.90 -1.36 -11.18
C ASP A 215 -21.63 -1.36 -9.66
N ILE A 216 -20.53 -0.74 -9.21
CA ILE A 216 -20.22 -0.54 -7.78
C ILE A 216 -21.28 0.35 -7.13
N ARG A 217 -21.62 1.49 -7.74
CA ARG A 217 -22.68 2.37 -7.23
C ARG A 217 -24.02 1.65 -7.07
N GLN A 218 -24.40 0.81 -8.03
CA GLN A 218 -25.61 0.01 -7.94
C GLN A 218 -25.54 -1.02 -6.81
N GLN A 219 -24.37 -1.60 -6.54
CA GLN A 219 -24.19 -2.51 -5.41
C GLN A 219 -24.43 -1.81 -4.06
N PHE A 220 -23.95 -0.58 -3.88
CA PHE A 220 -24.23 0.21 -2.67
C PHE A 220 -25.72 0.45 -2.43
N ILE A 221 -26.47 0.73 -3.50
CA ILE A 221 -27.93 0.91 -3.43
C ILE A 221 -28.63 -0.41 -3.10
N LYS A 222 -28.18 -1.51 -3.71
CA LYS A 222 -28.73 -2.86 -3.51
C LYS A 222 -28.53 -3.35 -2.08
N ASP A 223 -27.36 -3.06 -1.50
CA ASP A 223 -27.00 -3.48 -0.14
C ASP A 223 -27.54 -2.54 0.95
N ASP A 224 -28.24 -1.47 0.57
CA ASP A 224 -28.84 -0.46 1.47
C ASP A 224 -27.82 0.10 2.49
N ILE A 225 -26.64 0.46 2.00
CA ILE A 225 -25.54 0.97 2.83
C ILE A 225 -25.92 2.34 3.42
N GLU A 226 -25.51 2.59 4.67
CA GLU A 226 -25.72 3.88 5.33
C GLU A 226 -25.01 5.04 4.59
N LYS A 227 -25.68 6.18 4.50
CA LYS A 227 -25.16 7.38 3.83
C LYS A 227 -24.50 8.31 4.83
N TYR A 228 -23.19 8.46 4.71
CA TYR A 228 -22.38 9.30 5.59
C TYR A 228 -22.14 10.71 5.02
N ASN A 229 -22.11 10.85 3.69
CA ASN A 229 -21.85 12.11 2.97
C ASN A 229 -20.59 12.85 3.45
N GLN A 230 -19.55 12.12 3.85
CA GLN A 230 -18.33 12.74 4.35
C GLN A 230 -17.40 13.14 3.21
N GLN A 231 -16.61 14.18 3.47
CA GLN A 231 -15.53 14.60 2.61
C GLN A 231 -14.29 14.79 3.47
N LEU A 232 -13.17 14.24 3.02
CA LEU A 232 -11.88 14.46 3.65
C LEU A 232 -11.18 15.61 2.92
N LYS A 233 -10.99 16.73 3.63
CA LYS A 233 -10.26 17.88 3.10
C LYS A 233 -9.33 18.44 4.18
N PHE A 234 -8.07 18.61 3.81
CA PHE A 234 -7.09 19.37 4.59
C PHE A 234 -6.94 20.77 3.99
N ASP A 235 -6.55 21.75 4.81
CA ASP A 235 -6.42 23.16 4.38
C ASP A 235 -5.36 23.37 3.30
N TYR A 236 -4.45 22.41 3.15
CA TYR A 236 -3.37 22.38 2.17
C TYR A 236 -3.59 21.37 1.05
N SER A 237 -4.84 20.96 0.79
CA SER A 237 -5.17 20.03 -0.31
C SER A 237 -4.72 20.50 -1.70
N ASP A 238 -4.51 21.81 -1.85
CA ASP A 238 -4.12 22.44 -3.11
C ASP A 238 -2.59 22.56 -3.26
N GLU A 239 -1.83 22.27 -2.20
CA GLU A 239 -0.37 22.18 -2.26
C GLU A 239 0.06 20.86 -2.87
N ARG A 240 1.07 20.92 -3.74
CA ARG A 240 1.47 19.81 -4.60
C ARG A 240 2.98 19.72 -4.65
N PHE A 241 3.51 18.52 -4.56
CA PHE A 241 4.91 18.27 -4.92
C PHE A 241 5.02 18.07 -6.43
N SER A 242 6.09 18.57 -7.03
CA SER A 242 6.49 18.18 -8.37
C SER A 242 6.81 16.68 -8.45
N PRO A 243 6.77 16.07 -9.65
CA PRO A 243 7.19 14.67 -9.82
C PRO A 243 8.60 14.41 -9.29
N GLU A 244 9.52 15.35 -9.45
CA GLU A 244 10.90 15.26 -8.95
C GLU A 244 10.96 15.28 -7.41
N GLU A 245 10.25 16.21 -6.76
CA GLU A 245 10.20 16.29 -5.28
C GLU A 245 9.59 15.03 -4.67
N LYS A 246 8.50 14.52 -5.26
CA LYS A 246 7.87 13.26 -4.85
C LYS A 246 8.86 12.09 -4.90
N LEU A 247 9.67 12.00 -5.95
CA LEU A 247 10.68 10.95 -6.10
C LEU A 247 11.88 11.15 -5.18
N GLU A 248 12.24 12.40 -4.88
CA GLU A 248 13.23 12.70 -3.86
C GLU A 248 12.78 12.17 -2.49
N ILE A 249 11.53 12.44 -2.09
CA ILE A 249 10.95 11.91 -0.85
C ILE A 249 10.97 10.37 -0.85
N MET A 250 10.57 9.71 -1.94
CA MET A 250 10.62 8.24 -2.03
C MET A 250 12.04 7.70 -1.85
N ASN A 251 13.03 8.32 -2.47
CA ASN A 251 14.43 7.91 -2.32
C ASN A 251 14.95 8.17 -0.90
N GLU A 252 14.57 9.30 -0.29
CA GLU A 252 14.92 9.63 1.09
C GLU A 252 14.32 8.67 2.10
N MET A 253 13.06 8.23 1.91
CA MET A 253 12.45 7.19 2.74
C MET A 253 13.27 5.91 2.73
N VAL A 254 13.70 5.45 1.54
CA VAL A 254 14.53 4.25 1.42
C VAL A 254 15.89 4.46 2.09
N LEU A 255 16.56 5.57 1.79
CA LEU A 255 17.88 5.89 2.35
C LEU A 255 17.86 6.03 3.87
N PHE A 256 16.81 6.66 4.41
CA PHE A 256 16.63 6.81 5.85
C PHE A 256 16.60 5.46 6.56
N ILE A 257 15.89 4.48 6.01
CA ILE A 257 15.83 3.14 6.62
C ILE A 257 17.18 2.41 6.49
N PHE A 258 17.88 2.54 5.36
CA PHE A 258 19.24 2.01 5.25
C PHE A 258 20.16 2.60 6.33
N ASP A 259 20.15 3.92 6.48
CA ASP A 259 20.96 4.63 7.49
C ASP A 259 20.57 4.22 8.92
N TYR A 260 19.27 4.08 9.20
CA TYR A 260 18.74 3.62 10.48
C TYR A 260 19.32 2.26 10.91
N PHE A 261 19.42 1.29 9.99
CA PHE A 261 19.98 -0.03 10.29
C PHE A 261 21.52 -0.09 10.24
N LEU A 262 22.18 0.82 9.54
CA LEU A 262 23.64 0.83 9.42
C LEU A 262 24.32 1.64 10.52
N ASN A 263 23.75 2.81 10.82
CA ASN A 263 24.36 3.84 11.68
C ASN A 263 23.48 4.24 12.86
N GLY A 264 22.18 3.91 12.82
CA GLY A 264 21.22 4.19 13.88
C GLY A 264 20.99 3.02 14.83
N ASP A 265 19.78 3.01 15.42
CA ASP A 265 19.37 2.01 16.42
C ASP A 265 18.69 0.77 15.81
N GLY A 266 18.68 0.64 14.47
CA GLY A 266 17.96 -0.43 13.80
C GLY A 266 18.51 -1.82 14.10
N ARG A 267 17.61 -2.75 14.43
CA ARG A 267 17.98 -4.13 14.75
C ARG A 267 17.51 -5.06 13.65
N ILE A 268 18.42 -5.86 13.09
CA ILE A 268 18.08 -6.84 12.04
C ILE A 268 16.94 -7.77 12.45
N ASP A 269 16.79 -8.04 13.75
CA ASP A 269 15.69 -8.86 14.29
C ASP A 269 14.30 -8.27 13.96
N GLU A 270 14.15 -6.95 13.84
CA GLU A 270 12.89 -6.30 13.44
C GLU A 270 12.48 -6.66 12.01
N LEU A 271 13.47 -6.80 11.11
CA LEU A 271 13.25 -7.25 9.74
C LEU A 271 13.00 -8.75 9.66
N ILE A 272 13.62 -9.52 10.55
CA ILE A 272 13.35 -10.96 10.69
C ILE A 272 11.91 -11.18 11.19
N GLU A 273 11.43 -10.36 12.12
CA GLU A 273 10.04 -10.43 12.57
C GLU A 273 9.05 -10.15 11.43
N ASN A 274 9.30 -9.12 10.62
CA ASN A 274 8.52 -8.86 9.42
C ASN A 274 8.61 -10.02 8.42
N TYR A 275 9.79 -10.60 8.22
CA TYR A 275 9.99 -11.77 7.38
C TYR A 275 9.14 -12.96 7.84
N ASP A 276 9.10 -13.21 9.13
CA ASP A 276 8.31 -14.29 9.71
C ASP A 276 6.81 -14.03 9.58
N ILE A 277 6.37 -12.77 9.66
CA ILE A 277 4.97 -12.37 9.40
C ILE A 277 4.60 -12.65 7.94
N ILE A 278 5.37 -12.11 6.97
CA ILE A 278 5.05 -12.26 5.54
C ILE A 278 5.14 -13.71 5.07
N THR A 279 6.00 -14.53 5.67
CA THR A 279 6.12 -15.96 5.38
C THR A 279 5.16 -16.85 6.21
N ASN A 280 4.29 -16.25 7.03
CA ASN A 280 3.31 -16.92 7.90
C ASN A 280 3.93 -17.85 8.96
N LYS A 281 5.19 -17.62 9.34
CA LYS A 281 5.83 -18.26 10.50
C LYS A 281 5.38 -17.63 11.82
N LYS A 282 4.94 -16.38 11.78
CA LYS A 282 4.35 -15.63 12.89
C LYS A 282 3.01 -15.04 12.44
N LYS A 283 1.98 -15.10 13.28
CA LYS A 283 0.73 -14.36 13.02
C LYS A 283 0.94 -12.90 13.38
N LEU A 284 0.38 -11.99 12.57
CA LEU A 284 0.22 -10.62 12.98
C LEU A 284 -0.80 -10.58 14.13
N THR A 285 -0.46 -9.95 15.25
CA THR A 285 -1.45 -9.51 16.23
C THR A 285 -1.88 -8.12 15.79
N PRO A 286 -3.11 -7.92 15.28
CA PRO A 286 -3.57 -6.58 14.95
C PRO A 286 -3.57 -5.74 16.25
N THR A 287 -2.90 -4.58 16.19
CA THR A 287 -2.88 -3.56 17.25
C THR A 287 -3.80 -2.41 16.89
#